data_AF-A0A7X3Y048-F1
#
_entry.id   AF-A0A7X3Y048-F1
#
_cell.length_a   1.000
_cell.length_b   1.000
_cell.length_c   1.000
_cell.angle_alpha   90.00
_cell.angle_beta   90.00
_cell.angle_gamma   90.00
#
_symmetry.space_group_name_H-M   'P 1'
#
loop_
_entity.id
_entity.type
_entity.pdbx_description
1 polymer ?
#
loop_
_entity_poly.entity_id
_entity_poly.type
_entity_poly.pdbx_seq_one_letter_code
_entity_poly.pdbx_strand_id
1 'polypeptide(L)' 'MPDNRWKETIKHWRTLPVEERRRRHLEAIPRHVANSMAMEGEPVDEAWIQERLVRRIQLLATSKPPSAS' A
#
# COMPACT_ATOMS: atom_id res chain seq x y z
N MET A 1 -12.31 30.04 -10.95
CA MET A 1 -13.00 28.87 -10.38
C MET A 1 -11.97 28.06 -9.62
N PRO A 2 -12.19 27.69 -8.34
CA PRO A 2 -11.27 26.82 -7.65
C PRO A 2 -11.19 25.48 -8.39
N ASP A 3 -9.98 24.93 -8.47
CA ASP A 3 -9.72 23.67 -9.14
C ASP A 3 -10.53 22.54 -8.45
N ASN A 4 -11.59 22.08 -9.12
CA ASN A 4 -12.44 20.99 -8.64
C ASN A 4 -11.80 19.62 -8.89
N ARG A 5 -10.53 19.53 -9.33
CA ARG A 5 -9.81 18.27 -9.55
C ARG A 5 -9.91 17.32 -8.37
N TRP A 6 -9.88 17.82 -7.14
CA TRP A 6 -10.01 16.96 -5.96
C TRP A 6 -11.37 16.22 -5.93
N LYS A 7 -12.46 16.86 -6.37
CA LYS A 7 -13.79 16.22 -6.46
C LYS A 7 -13.81 15.16 -7.55
N GLU A 8 -13.17 15.43 -8.68
CA GLU A 8 -13.05 14.48 -9.79
C GLU A 8 -12.22 13.27 -9.41
N THR A 9 -11.09 13.48 -8.72
CA THR A 9 -10.26 12.41 -8.16
C THR A 9 -11.05 11.53 -7.18
N ILE A 10 -11.86 12.12 -6.29
CA ILE A 10 -12.70 11.35 -5.36
C ILE A 10 -13.77 10.56 -6.11
N LYS A 11 -14.42 11.16 -7.12
CA LYS A 11 -15.41 10.45 -7.96
C LYS A 11 -14.76 9.28 -8.70
N HIS A 12 -13.62 9.50 -9.34
CA HIS A 12 -12.86 8.46 -10.02
C HIS A 12 -12.45 7.34 -9.06
N TRP A 13 -11.97 7.69 -7.86
CA TRP A 13 -11.62 6.71 -6.83
C TRP A 13 -12.81 5.83 -6.46
N ARG A 14 -14.00 6.41 -6.30
CA ARG A 14 -15.23 5.66 -5.97
C ARG A 14 -15.70 4.73 -7.09
N THR A 15 -15.38 5.04 -8.34
CA THR A 15 -15.71 4.18 -9.49
C THR A 15 -14.76 2.99 -9.67
N LEU A 16 -13.63 2.94 -8.96
CA LEU A 16 -12.70 1.83 -9.06
C LEU A 16 -13.27 0.55 -8.43
N PRO A 17 -13.01 -0.63 -9.04
CA PRO A 17 -13.29 -1.91 -8.41
C PRO A 17 -12.71 -2.01 -7.00
N VAL A 18 -13.36 -2.76 -6.12
CA VAL A 18 -12.89 -2.97 -4.73
C VAL A 18 -11.46 -3.52 -4.72
N GLU A 19 -11.16 -4.49 -5.59
CA GLU A 19 -9.81 -5.07 -5.68
C GLU A 19 -8.75 -4.06 -6.09
N GLU A 20 -9.07 -3.15 -7.02
CA GLU A 20 -8.14 -2.12 -7.47
C GLU A 20 -7.91 -1.06 -6.38
N ARG A 21 -8.96 -0.68 -5.65
CA ARG A 21 -8.83 0.20 -4.47
C ARG A 21 -7.96 -0.46 -3.40
N ARG A 22 -8.17 -1.75 -3.15
CA ARG A 22 -7.41 -2.54 -2.18
C ARG A 22 -5.94 -2.64 -2.58
N ARG A 23 -5.65 -2.98 -3.85
CA ARG A 23 -4.28 -3.05 -4.41
C ARG A 23 -3.55 -1.72 -4.21
N ARG A 24 -4.15 -0.62 -4.66
CA ARG A 24 -3.55 0.72 -4.52
C ARG A 24 -3.37 1.15 -3.07
N HIS A 25 -4.30 0.79 -2.19
CA HIS A 25 -4.15 1.07 -0.76
C HIS A 25 -2.94 0.33 -0.19
N LEU A 26 -2.79 -0.96 -0.48
CA LEU A 26 -1.66 -1.78 -0.02
C LEU A 26 -0.32 -1.27 -0.58
N GLU A 27 -0.29 -0.86 -1.84
CA GLU A 27 0.91 -0.29 -2.49
C GLU A 27 1.35 1.04 -1.86
N ALA A 28 0.42 1.81 -1.29
CA ALA A 28 0.73 3.10 -0.65
C ALA A 28 1.24 2.96 0.79
N ILE A 29 1.09 1.80 1.43
CA ILE A 29 1.45 1.58 2.84
C ILE A 29 2.94 1.90 3.11
N PRO A 30 3.93 1.40 2.33
CA PRO A 30 5.34 1.67 2.61
C PRO A 30 5.64 3.16 2.71
N ARG A 31 5.16 3.94 1.73
CA ARG A 31 5.30 5.40 1.71
C ARG A 31 4.62 6.07 2.90
N HIS A 32 3.41 5.64 3.27
CA HIS A 32 2.70 6.20 4.42
C HIS A 32 3.47 5.97 5.72
N VAL A 33 4.04 4.78 5.89
CA VAL A 33 4.87 4.45 7.05
C VAL A 33 6.14 5.31 7.05
N ALA A 34 6.87 5.39 5.93
CA ALA A 34 8.08 6.21 5.82
C ALA A 34 7.81 7.68 6.21
N ASN A 35 6.72 8.26 5.68
CA ASN A 35 6.32 9.63 6.01
C ASN A 35 5.94 9.79 7.49
N SER A 36 5.19 8.84 8.06
CA SER A 36 4.81 8.88 9.47
C SER A 36 6.03 8.80 10.38
N MET A 37 6.95 7.89 10.09
CA MET A 37 8.17 7.71 10.86
C MET A 37 9.08 8.96 10.77
N ALA A 38 9.16 9.58 9.58
CA ALA A 38 9.86 10.85 9.40
C ALA A 38 9.24 12.01 10.21
N MET A 39 7.90 12.07 10.32
CA MET A 39 7.22 13.07 11.16
C MET A 39 7.56 12.91 12.65
N GLU A 40 7.75 11.68 13.12
CA GLU A 40 8.16 11.37 14.50
C GLU A 40 9.68 11.56 14.73
N GLY A 41 10.43 12.00 13.72
CA GLY A 41 11.88 12.21 13.81
C GLY A 41 12.74 10.96 13.60
N GLU A 42 12.14 9.84 13.23
CA GLU A 42 12.82 8.57 12.95
C GLU A 42 12.63 8.17 11.48
N PRO A 43 13.23 8.87 10.50
CA PRO A 43 13.02 8.57 9.09
C PRO A 43 13.46 7.14 8.74
N VAL A 44 12.59 6.42 8.03
CA VAL A 44 12.87 5.07 7.52
C VAL A 44 12.79 5.10 6.00
N ASP A 45 13.71 4.40 5.35
CA ASP A 45 13.77 4.30 3.89
C ASP A 45 12.57 3.50 3.33
N GLU A 46 11.84 4.09 2.38
CA GLU A 46 10.65 3.48 1.77
C GLU A 46 11.00 2.19 1.01
N ALA A 47 12.12 2.18 0.28
CA ALA A 47 12.53 1.02 -0.51
C ALA A 47 12.89 -0.17 0.39
N TRP A 48 13.51 0.09 1.55
CA TRP A 48 13.78 -0.91 2.58
C TRP A 48 12.49 -1.52 3.13
N ILE A 49 11.47 -0.70 3.43
CA ILE A 49 10.16 -1.20 3.89
C ILE A 49 9.52 -2.08 2.81
N GLN A 50 9.56 -1.65 1.56
CA GLN A 50 8.98 -2.37 0.43
C GLN A 50 9.66 -3.73 0.20
N GLU A 51 10.99 -3.78 0.18
CA GLU A 51 11.74 -5.03 0.00
C GLU A 51 11.41 -6.04 1.12
N ARG A 52 11.38 -5.55 2.36
CA ARG A 52 11.11 -6.38 3.54
C ARG A 52 9.68 -6.90 3.56
N LEU A 53 8.72 -6.11 3.09
CA LEU A 53 7.33 -6.54 2.91
C LEU A 53 7.20 -7.63 1.84
N VAL A 54 7.84 -7.45 0.68
CA VAL A 54 7.83 -8.45 -0.41
C VAL A 54 8.41 -9.78 0.07
N ARG A 55 9.58 -9.75 0.73
CA ARG A 55 10.20 -10.96 1.31
C ARG A 55 9.26 -11.65 2.31
N ARG A 56 8.57 -10.89 3.16
CA ARG A 56 7.64 -11.44 4.16
C ARG A 56 6.41 -12.09 3.52
N ILE A 57 5.84 -11.48 2.48
CA ILE A 57 4.73 -12.06 1.73
C ILE A 57 5.15 -13.37 1.06
N GLN A 58 6.32 -13.41 0.45
CA GLN A 58 6.87 -14.62 -0.18
C GLN A 58 7.06 -15.74 0.84
N LEU A 59 7.67 -15.44 2.00
CA LEU A 59 7.83 -16.41 3.08
C LEU A 59 6.47 -16.96 3.56
N LEU A 60 5.48 -16.10 3.76
CA LEU A 60 4.14 -16.52 4.16
C LEU A 60 3.47 -17.42 3.11
N ALA A 61 3.65 -17.11 1.82
CA ALA A 61 3.14 -17.94 0.73
C ALA A 61 3.79 -19.34 0.71
N THR A 62 5.10 -19.42 0.99
CA THR A 62 5.82 -20.71 1.06
C THR A 62 5.56 -21.52 2.33
N SER A 63 5.09 -20.88 3.40
CA SER A 63 4.82 -21.53 4.69
C SER A 63 3.44 -22.20 4.80
N LYS A 64 2.54 -21.96 3.82
CA LYS A 64 1.24 -22.63 3.78
C LYS A 64 1.42 -24.01 3.10
N PRO A 65 1.23 -25.15 3.79
CA PRO A 65 1.26 -26.44 3.11
C PRO A 65 0.12 -26.49 2.08
N PRO A 66 0.30 -27.19 0.94
CA PRO A 66 -0.82 -27.46 0.04
C PRO A 66 -1.87 -28.18 0.88
N SER A 67 -3.07 -27.59 0.96
CA SER A 67 -4.22 -28.27 1.55
C SER A 67 -4.36 -29.60 0.81
N ALA A 68 -4.05 -30.70 1.49
CA ALA A 68 -4.24 -32.03 0.95
C ALA A 68 -5.71 -32.18 0.55
N SER A 69 -5.90 -32.75 -0.64
CA SER A 69 -7.19 -33.03 -1.28
C SER A 69 -8.11 -33.91 -0.45
#